data_AF-A0A814TV21-F1
#
_entry.id   AF-A0A814TV21-F1
#
_cell.length_a   1.000
_cell.length_b   1.000
_cell.length_c   1.000
_cell.angle_alpha   90.00
_cell.angle_beta   90.00
_cell.angle_gamma   90.00
#
_symmetry.space_group_name_H-M   'P 1'
#
loop_
_entity.id
_entity.type
_entity.pdbx_description
1 polymer ?
#
loop_
_entity_poly.entity_id
_entity_poly.type
_entity_poly.pdbx_seq_one_letter_code
_entity_poly.pdbx_strand_id
1 'polypeptide(L)'
;MTNSSIVKVPHLLNPNNEEKIETKTLWEDGINSVGFYFSAHWCPLCRAFTSKLAEIYKEAQTDAHGFCLVFVSCDRDEQSFNEYRSTIPWPAVPLNSSALLKAYSQFSGVPSLTIVSSDGKILSCRGRDDVPRKGIKALKTWVQGKKLASASADEFEWSYVSCDGCNMAPFIGQRYRCPTCGNYDLCSTCEKKGGEHSLERIP
;
A
#
# COMPACT_ATOMS: atom_id res chain seq x y z
N MET A 1 5.45 -28.47 7.36
CA MET A 1 4.99 -27.76 8.58
C MET A 1 5.05 -26.26 8.29
N THR A 2 3.93 -25.67 7.88
CA THR A 2 3.86 -24.25 7.51
C THR A 2 3.82 -23.41 8.78
N ASN A 3 4.98 -22.85 9.15
CA ASN A 3 5.13 -21.94 10.27
C ASN A 3 4.58 -20.56 9.88
N SER A 4 3.27 -20.46 9.68
CA SER A 4 2.62 -19.19 9.41
C SER A 4 2.59 -18.41 10.71
N SER A 5 3.48 -17.43 10.80
CA SER A 5 3.57 -16.45 11.89
C SER A 5 2.37 -15.51 11.91
N ILE A 6 1.15 -16.06 11.85
CA ILE A 6 -0.08 -15.30 11.94
C ILE A 6 -0.15 -14.75 13.35
N VAL A 7 -0.13 -13.44 13.40
CA VAL A 7 -0.35 -12.60 14.56
C VAL A 7 -1.65 -13.05 15.24
N LYS A 8 -1.55 -13.68 16.42
CA LYS A 8 -2.73 -14.12 17.20
C LYS A 8 -3.31 -12.93 17.97
N VAL A 9 -4.13 -12.14 17.32
CA VAL A 9 -5.07 -11.24 18.00
C VAL A 9 -6.34 -12.08 18.28
N PRO A 10 -6.86 -12.12 19.52
CA PRO A 10 -8.10 -12.85 19.80
C PRO A 10 -9.34 -12.12 19.26
N HIS A 11 -9.31 -10.78 19.26
CA HIS A 11 -10.39 -9.95 18.73
C HIS A 11 -9.94 -8.58 18.22
N LEU A 12 -10.69 -8.01 17.29
CA LEU A 12 -10.59 -6.62 16.85
C LEU A 12 -11.69 -5.78 17.53
N LEU A 13 -11.46 -4.47 17.62
CA LEU A 13 -12.43 -3.49 18.10
C LEU A 13 -13.28 -3.01 16.92
N ASN A 14 -14.60 -3.21 16.98
CA ASN A 14 -15.53 -2.80 15.93
C ASN A 14 -15.65 -1.27 15.86
N PRO A 15 -15.49 -0.60 14.71
CA PRO A 15 -15.53 0.86 14.64
C PRO A 15 -16.89 1.48 15.01
N ASN A 16 -17.98 0.72 14.89
CA ASN A 16 -19.35 1.23 15.00
C ASN A 16 -20.00 0.93 16.36
N ASN A 17 -19.46 -0.02 17.12
CA ASN A 17 -19.96 -0.42 18.42
C ASN A 17 -18.80 -0.94 19.28
N GLU A 18 -18.95 -1.01 20.60
CA GLU A 18 -17.89 -1.54 21.48
C GLU A 18 -17.74 -3.08 21.39
N GLU A 19 -18.42 -3.72 20.43
CA GLU A 19 -18.36 -5.17 20.26
C GLU A 19 -17.00 -5.61 19.73
N LYS A 20 -16.64 -6.82 20.14
CA LYS A 20 -15.40 -7.48 19.76
C LYS A 20 -15.66 -8.35 18.54
N ILE A 21 -14.87 -8.16 17.49
CA ILE A 21 -14.91 -9.00 16.29
C ILE A 21 -13.87 -10.11 16.47
N GLU A 22 -14.29 -11.37 16.48
CA GLU A 22 -13.36 -12.49 16.59
C GLU A 22 -12.42 -12.52 15.37
N THR A 23 -11.10 -12.53 15.57
CA THR A 23 -10.15 -12.36 14.45
C THR A 23 -10.23 -13.49 13.41
N LYS A 24 -10.71 -14.69 13.78
CA LYS A 24 -10.96 -15.79 12.84
C LYS A 24 -12.05 -15.46 11.81
N THR A 25 -13.04 -14.65 12.18
CA THR A 25 -14.17 -14.31 11.31
C THR A 25 -13.80 -13.27 10.26
N LEU A 26 -12.63 -12.62 10.40
CA LEU A 26 -12.11 -11.63 9.46
C LEU A 26 -12.05 -12.14 8.01
N TRP A 27 -11.93 -13.46 7.82
CA TRP A 27 -11.81 -14.11 6.51
C TRP A 27 -13.09 -14.84 6.08
N GLU A 28 -14.10 -14.94 6.96
CA GLU A 28 -15.27 -15.80 6.75
C GLU A 28 -16.35 -15.15 5.86
N ASP A 29 -16.35 -13.82 5.72
CA ASP A 29 -17.37 -13.04 5.00
C ASP A 29 -17.05 -12.79 3.52
N GLY A 30 -16.39 -13.73 2.84
CA GLY A 30 -15.96 -13.54 1.44
C GLY A 30 -14.85 -12.50 1.29
N ILE A 31 -14.10 -12.23 2.35
CA ILE A 31 -12.92 -11.36 2.34
C ILE A 31 -11.75 -12.07 1.64
N ASN A 32 -11.36 -11.54 0.48
CA ASN A 32 -10.26 -12.07 -0.31
C ASN A 32 -8.90 -11.51 0.14
N SER A 33 -8.89 -10.32 0.75
CA SER A 33 -7.68 -9.75 1.33
C SER A 33 -7.95 -8.81 2.50
N VAL A 34 -6.94 -8.67 3.37
CA VAL A 34 -6.92 -7.76 4.51
C VAL A 34 -5.75 -6.80 4.35
N GLY A 35 -5.99 -5.52 4.58
CA GLY A 35 -4.94 -4.50 4.68
C GLY A 35 -4.63 -4.16 6.14
N PHE A 36 -3.40 -4.38 6.57
CA PHE A 36 -2.93 -3.93 7.88
C PHE A 36 -2.34 -2.53 7.75
N TYR A 37 -3.03 -1.55 8.35
CA TYR A 37 -2.69 -0.15 8.27
C TYR A 37 -2.02 0.33 9.57
N PHE A 38 -0.70 0.47 9.52
CA PHE A 38 0.13 0.97 10.61
C PHE A 38 0.17 2.48 10.58
N SER A 39 -0.33 3.11 11.63
CA SER A 39 -0.43 4.57 11.70
C SER A 39 -0.47 5.06 13.15
N ALA A 40 -0.31 6.37 13.36
CA ALA A 40 -0.33 6.99 14.67
C ALA A 40 -0.98 8.38 14.65
N HIS A 41 -1.70 8.71 15.72
CA HIS A 41 -2.38 9.99 15.88
C HIS A 41 -1.40 11.16 15.84
N TRP A 42 -0.25 11.03 16.50
CA TRP A 42 0.78 12.07 16.59
C TRP A 42 1.46 12.39 15.25
N CYS A 43 1.33 11.54 14.23
CA CYS A 43 2.04 11.63 12.95
C CYS A 43 1.25 12.43 11.89
N PRO A 44 1.73 13.61 11.44
CA PRO A 44 0.98 14.44 10.46
C PRO A 44 0.78 13.77 9.10
N LEU A 45 1.83 13.11 8.57
CA LEU A 45 1.77 12.39 7.29
C LEU A 45 0.75 11.24 7.35
N CYS A 46 0.58 10.65 8.52
CA CYS A 46 -0.36 9.58 8.76
C CYS A 46 -1.81 10.07 8.72
N ARG A 47 -2.11 11.20 9.37
CA ARG A 47 -3.44 11.82 9.31
C ARG A 47 -3.81 12.18 7.86
N ALA A 48 -2.91 12.80 7.11
CA ALA A 48 -3.13 13.13 5.70
C ALA A 48 -3.41 11.88 4.84
N PHE A 49 -2.63 10.81 5.02
CA PHE A 49 -2.85 9.56 4.30
C PHE A 49 -4.18 8.89 4.67
N THR A 50 -4.58 8.98 5.95
CA THR A 50 -5.84 8.40 6.45
C THR A 50 -7.06 9.02 5.80
N SER A 51 -7.08 10.35 5.66
CA SER A 51 -8.16 11.04 4.96
C SER A 51 -8.31 10.51 3.54
N LYS A 52 -7.19 10.34 2.83
CA LYS A 52 -7.22 9.82 1.45
C LYS A 52 -7.66 8.36 1.39
N LEU A 53 -7.19 7.53 2.32
CA LEU A 53 -7.53 6.11 2.40
C LEU A 53 -9.01 5.90 2.76
N ALA A 54 -9.56 6.70 3.67
CA ALA A 54 -10.97 6.63 4.06
C ALA A 54 -11.92 6.98 2.92
N GLU A 55 -11.59 8.02 2.14
CA GLU A 55 -12.33 8.41 0.95
C GLU A 55 -12.48 7.25 -0.04
N ILE A 56 -11.35 6.67 -0.48
CA ILE A 56 -11.36 5.59 -1.48
C ILE A 56 -11.89 4.28 -0.92
N TYR A 57 -11.73 4.03 0.39
CA TYR A 57 -12.26 2.83 1.04
C TYR A 57 -13.78 2.85 1.04
N LYS A 58 -14.39 4.00 1.37
CA LYS A 58 -15.84 4.20 1.30
C LYS A 58 -16.35 4.00 -0.13
N GLU A 59 -15.65 4.53 -1.13
CA GLU A 59 -16.01 4.37 -2.54
C GLU A 59 -15.86 2.91 -3.02
N ALA A 60 -14.82 2.19 -2.58
CA ALA A 60 -14.60 0.80 -3.00
C ALA A 60 -15.59 -0.19 -2.39
N GLN A 61 -16.13 0.10 -1.20
CA GLN A 61 -17.10 -0.76 -0.52
C GLN A 61 -18.50 -0.75 -1.16
N THR A 62 -18.83 0.21 -2.03
CA THR A 62 -20.18 0.27 -2.65
C THR A 62 -20.40 -0.84 -3.69
N ASP A 63 -19.32 -1.40 -4.25
CA ASP A 63 -19.41 -2.22 -5.46
C ASP A 63 -19.04 -3.71 -5.25
N ALA A 64 -18.35 -4.07 -4.16
CA ALA A 64 -18.04 -5.46 -3.85
C ALA A 64 -17.48 -5.63 -2.43
N HIS A 65 -18.05 -6.59 -1.67
CA HIS A 65 -17.44 -7.10 -0.45
C HIS A 65 -16.24 -7.97 -0.85
N GLY A 66 -15.12 -7.89 -0.12
CA GLY A 66 -13.92 -8.66 -0.46
C GLY A 66 -12.59 -8.10 0.05
N PHE A 67 -12.60 -6.88 0.61
CA PHE A 67 -11.44 -6.27 1.25
C PHE A 67 -11.80 -5.71 2.62
N CYS A 68 -11.01 -6.04 3.64
CA CYS A 68 -11.12 -5.46 4.97
C CYS A 68 -9.86 -4.68 5.31
N LEU A 69 -9.99 -3.46 5.82
CA LEU A 69 -8.86 -2.73 6.39
C LEU A 69 -8.85 -2.91 7.91
N VAL A 70 -7.67 -3.09 8.50
CA VAL A 70 -7.48 -3.21 9.96
C VAL A 70 -6.47 -2.19 10.41
N PHE A 71 -6.89 -1.31 11.31
CA PHE A 71 -6.02 -0.31 11.92
C PHE A 71 -5.11 -0.93 12.97
N VAL A 72 -3.83 -0.57 12.86
CA VAL A 72 -2.77 -0.92 13.80
C VAL A 72 -2.14 0.37 14.32
N SER A 73 -2.49 0.75 15.54
CA SER A 73 -2.03 2.01 16.14
C SER A 73 -0.66 1.91 16.78
N CYS A 74 0.23 2.83 16.40
CA CYS A 74 1.55 3.09 16.98
C CYS A 74 1.52 4.21 18.02
N ASP A 75 0.34 4.57 18.50
CA ASP A 75 0.18 5.50 19.61
C ASP A 75 0.66 4.84 20.91
N ARG A 76 1.03 5.67 21.89
CA ARG A 76 1.63 5.22 23.14
C ARG A 76 0.63 5.22 24.31
N ASP A 77 -0.54 5.78 24.08
CA ASP A 77 -1.58 6.00 25.07
C ASP A 77 -2.96 5.75 24.47
N GLU A 78 -3.89 5.32 25.32
CA GLU A 78 -5.25 4.96 24.91
C GLU A 78 -6.06 6.16 24.42
N GLN A 79 -5.78 7.36 24.95
CA GLN A 79 -6.49 8.57 24.54
C GLN A 79 -6.24 8.87 23.05
N SER A 80 -4.98 8.99 22.64
CA SER A 80 -4.60 9.22 21.26
C SER A 80 -5.08 8.09 20.33
N PHE A 81 -5.00 6.84 20.81
CA PHE A 81 -5.52 5.69 20.09
C PHE A 81 -7.02 5.80 19.81
N ASN A 82 -7.81 6.08 20.84
CA ASN A 82 -9.27 6.14 20.77
C ASN A 82 -9.74 7.36 19.96
N GLU A 83 -9.11 8.53 20.16
CA GLU A 83 -9.40 9.74 19.38
C GLU A 83 -9.21 9.46 17.90
N TYR A 84 -8.08 8.90 17.51
CA TYR A 84 -7.79 8.66 16.10
C TYR A 84 -8.66 7.54 15.50
N ARG A 85 -8.86 6.46 16.24
CA ARG A 85 -9.75 5.37 15.86
C ARG A 85 -11.20 5.82 15.68
N SER A 86 -11.67 6.82 16.42
CA SER A 86 -13.03 7.35 16.25
C SER A 86 -13.25 8.00 14.87
N THR A 87 -12.18 8.33 14.16
CA THR A 87 -12.22 9.00 12.85
C THR A 87 -12.26 8.05 11.65
N ILE A 88 -12.09 6.74 11.86
CA ILE A 88 -11.92 5.76 10.78
C ILE A 88 -13.04 4.70 10.78
N PRO A 89 -13.53 4.28 9.60
CA PRO A 89 -14.70 3.40 9.50
C PRO A 89 -14.35 1.90 9.59
N TRP A 90 -13.15 1.54 10.03
CA TRP A 90 -12.66 0.16 10.00
C TRP A 90 -12.17 -0.36 11.36
N PRO A 91 -12.17 -1.68 11.58
CA PRO A 91 -11.74 -2.26 12.85
C PRO A 91 -10.30 -1.94 13.22
N ALA A 92 -10.01 -2.03 14.52
CA ALA A 92 -8.67 -1.80 15.05
C ALA A 92 -8.19 -3.00 15.89
N VAL A 93 -6.89 -3.26 15.86
CA VAL A 93 -6.26 -4.14 16.86
C VAL A 93 -6.24 -3.38 18.20
N PRO A 94 -6.62 -4.01 19.33
CA PRO A 94 -6.51 -3.38 20.64
C PRO A 94 -5.08 -2.93 20.93
N LEU A 95 -4.93 -1.73 21.50
CA LEU A 95 -3.62 -1.19 21.89
C LEU A 95 -2.88 -2.19 22.81
N ASN A 96 -1.55 -2.23 22.72
CA ASN A 96 -0.69 -3.13 23.50
C ASN A 96 -0.92 -4.65 23.30
N SER A 97 -1.66 -5.07 22.27
CA SER A 97 -1.75 -6.50 21.92
C SER A 97 -0.36 -7.06 21.59
N SER A 98 -0.03 -8.28 22.05
CA SER A 98 1.26 -8.95 21.74
C SER A 98 1.53 -9.08 20.24
N ALA A 99 0.44 -9.20 19.49
CA ALA A 99 0.36 -9.05 18.06
C ALA A 99 1.06 -7.80 17.49
N LEU A 100 0.80 -6.64 18.09
CA LEU A 100 1.36 -5.36 17.70
C LEU A 100 2.86 -5.32 17.96
N LEU A 101 3.31 -5.86 19.10
CA LEU A 101 4.73 -5.92 19.44
C LEU A 101 5.54 -6.71 18.39
N LYS A 102 4.99 -7.83 17.90
CA LYS A 102 5.61 -8.63 16.84
C LYS A 102 5.55 -7.94 15.46
N ALA A 103 4.49 -7.17 15.21
CA ALA A 103 4.40 -6.40 13.98
C ALA A 103 5.39 -5.21 13.99
N TYR A 104 5.56 -4.55 15.13
CA TYR A 104 6.51 -3.45 15.31
C TYR A 104 7.97 -3.85 15.10
N SER A 105 8.36 -5.04 15.54
CA SER A 105 9.74 -5.49 15.34
C SER A 105 10.11 -5.74 13.88
N GLN A 106 9.13 -5.85 12.98
CA GLN A 106 9.33 -6.09 11.54
C GLN A 106 9.08 -4.83 10.70
N PHE A 107 8.81 -3.71 11.33
CA PHE A 107 8.26 -2.52 10.70
C PHE A 107 9.21 -1.32 10.82
N SER A 108 9.38 -0.56 9.74
CA SER A 108 10.38 0.53 9.66
C SER A 108 9.82 1.95 9.84
N GLY A 109 8.50 2.15 10.01
CA GLY A 109 7.94 3.48 10.31
C GLY A 109 6.61 3.80 9.62
N VAL A 110 5.82 4.68 10.25
CA VAL A 110 4.46 5.06 9.81
C VAL A 110 4.43 6.26 8.85
N PRO A 111 3.41 6.37 7.98
CA PRO A 111 2.33 5.41 7.74
C PRO A 111 2.78 4.24 6.86
N SER A 112 2.21 3.05 7.09
CA SER A 112 2.42 1.89 6.21
C SER A 112 1.18 1.05 6.06
N LEU A 113 1.03 0.45 4.89
CA LEU A 113 -0.10 -0.37 4.54
C LEU A 113 0.40 -1.63 3.84
N THR A 114 0.19 -2.77 4.47
CA THR A 114 0.51 -4.10 3.92
C THR A 114 -0.78 -4.86 3.64
N ILE A 115 -0.90 -5.39 2.42
CA ILE A 115 -2.07 -6.12 1.95
C ILE A 115 -1.73 -7.60 1.90
N VAL A 116 -2.58 -8.43 2.52
CA VAL A 116 -2.42 -9.87 2.64
C VAL A 116 -3.67 -10.56 2.12
N SER A 117 -3.55 -11.53 1.23
CA SER A 117 -4.68 -12.34 0.76
C SER A 117 -5.13 -13.35 1.82
N SER A 118 -6.33 -13.90 1.64
CA SER A 118 -6.91 -14.93 2.52
C SER A 118 -6.09 -16.23 2.60
N ASP A 119 -5.27 -16.51 1.59
CA ASP A 119 -4.29 -17.62 1.61
C ASP A 119 -2.95 -17.26 2.30
N GLY A 120 -2.85 -16.06 2.88
CA GLY A 120 -1.69 -15.59 3.63
C GLY A 120 -0.55 -15.00 2.80
N LYS A 121 -0.72 -14.82 1.47
CA LYS A 121 0.32 -14.20 0.63
C LYS A 121 0.29 -12.67 0.74
N ILE A 122 1.47 -12.05 0.70
CA ILE A 122 1.58 -10.59 0.62
C ILE A 122 1.24 -10.15 -0.81
N LEU A 123 0.18 -9.37 -0.96
CA LEU A 123 -0.26 -8.75 -2.21
C LEU A 123 0.45 -7.42 -2.49
N SER A 124 0.72 -6.64 -1.44
CA SER A 124 1.56 -5.43 -1.49
C SER A 124 2.12 -5.11 -0.11
N CYS A 125 3.38 -4.69 -0.04
CA CYS A 125 3.98 -4.05 1.14
C CYS A 125 4.16 -2.53 0.96
N ARG A 126 3.66 -1.99 -0.16
CA ARG A 126 3.81 -0.58 -0.59
C ARG A 126 2.47 0.14 -0.65
N GLY A 127 1.46 -0.32 0.10
CA GLY A 127 0.10 0.22 0.03
C GLY A 127 0.03 1.73 0.26
N ARG A 128 0.95 2.30 1.06
CA ARG A 128 1.10 3.74 1.28
C ARG A 128 1.41 4.51 -0.01
N ASP A 129 2.18 3.92 -0.92
CA ASP A 129 2.54 4.52 -2.20
C ASP A 129 1.56 4.14 -3.32
N ASP A 130 1.01 2.92 -3.24
CA ASP A 130 0.04 2.42 -4.23
C ASP A 130 -1.25 3.24 -4.23
N VAL A 131 -1.74 3.59 -3.03
CA VAL A 131 -3.00 4.33 -2.86
C VAL A 131 -2.96 5.72 -3.53
N PRO A 132 -1.98 6.60 -3.28
CA PRO A 132 -1.92 7.89 -3.97
C PRO A 132 -1.70 7.77 -5.48
N ARG A 133 -0.95 6.76 -5.93
CA ARG A 133 -0.61 6.59 -7.36
C ARG A 133 -1.72 5.97 -8.19
N LYS A 134 -2.39 4.95 -7.66
CA LYS A 134 -3.38 4.14 -8.41
C LYS A 134 -4.81 4.42 -7.96
N GLY A 135 -5.02 5.15 -6.87
CA GLY A 135 -6.34 5.53 -6.37
C GLY A 135 -7.24 4.31 -6.13
N ILE A 136 -8.52 4.42 -6.51
CA ILE A 136 -9.50 3.33 -6.34
C ILE A 136 -9.12 2.04 -7.08
N LYS A 137 -8.29 2.10 -8.14
CA LYS A 137 -7.81 0.88 -8.82
C LYS A 137 -6.99 -0.01 -7.88
N ALA A 138 -6.27 0.57 -6.91
CA ALA A 138 -5.57 -0.19 -5.89
C ALA A 138 -6.53 -1.07 -5.09
N LEU A 139 -7.58 -0.46 -4.53
CA LEU A 139 -8.57 -1.15 -3.71
C LEU A 139 -9.38 -2.15 -4.54
N LYS A 140 -9.85 -1.79 -5.74
CA LYS A 140 -10.59 -2.71 -6.62
C LYS A 140 -9.77 -3.96 -6.97
N THR A 141 -8.45 -3.86 -7.03
CA THR A 141 -7.56 -5.00 -7.23
C THR A 141 -7.46 -5.87 -5.97
N TRP A 142 -7.31 -5.24 -4.79
CA TRP A 142 -7.22 -5.96 -3.52
C TRP A 142 -8.54 -6.62 -3.10
N VAL A 143 -9.69 -6.02 -3.42
CA VAL A 143 -11.02 -6.65 -3.25
C VAL A 143 -11.10 -8.01 -3.96
N GLN A 144 -10.38 -8.19 -5.07
CA GLN A 144 -10.32 -9.45 -5.81
C GLN A 144 -9.22 -10.41 -5.30
N GLY A 145 -8.51 -10.05 -4.22
CA GLY A 145 -7.37 -10.82 -3.70
C GLY A 145 -6.15 -10.84 -4.63
N LYS A 146 -6.01 -9.84 -5.52
CA LYS A 146 -4.95 -9.80 -6.54
C LYS A 146 -3.83 -8.83 -6.18
N LYS A 147 -2.64 -9.10 -6.72
CA LYS A 147 -1.52 -8.15 -6.73
C LYS A 147 -1.82 -7.02 -7.70
N LEU A 148 -1.39 -5.81 -7.36
CA LEU A 148 -1.31 -4.75 -8.37
C LEU A 148 -0.32 -5.19 -9.43
N ALA A 149 -0.70 -5.02 -10.70
CA ALA A 149 0.27 -5.12 -11.77
C ALA A 149 1.40 -4.12 -11.46
N SER A 150 2.65 -4.56 -11.56
CA SER A 150 3.77 -3.62 -11.66
C SER A 150 3.40 -2.61 -12.73
N ALA A 151 3.64 -1.32 -12.48
CA ALA A 151 3.53 -0.34 -13.55
C ALA A 151 4.29 -0.92 -14.74
N SER A 152 3.58 -1.15 -15.85
CA SER A 152 4.29 -1.42 -17.09
C SER A 152 5.18 -0.21 -17.29
N ALA A 153 6.39 -0.45 -17.78
CA ALA A 153 7.31 0.64 -18.04
C ALA A 153 6.64 1.71 -18.91
N ASP A 154 5.67 1.32 -19.73
CA ASP A 154 4.87 2.14 -20.62
C ASP A 154 3.95 3.17 -19.92
N GLU A 155 3.80 3.18 -18.59
CA GLU A 155 2.92 4.12 -17.85
C GLU A 155 3.66 5.09 -16.90
N PHE A 156 4.99 5.00 -16.74
CA PHE A 156 5.72 5.86 -15.79
C PHE A 156 6.16 7.18 -16.44
N GLU A 157 5.80 8.33 -15.85
CA GLU A 157 6.20 9.66 -16.33
C GLU A 157 7.54 10.10 -15.72
N TRP A 158 8.49 10.47 -16.56
CA TRP A 158 9.77 11.04 -16.17
C TRP A 158 9.75 12.57 -16.27
N SER A 159 9.23 13.25 -15.25
CA SER A 159 8.94 14.69 -15.28
C SER A 159 10.18 15.60 -15.40
N TYR A 160 11.38 15.12 -15.04
CA TYR A 160 12.63 15.90 -15.04
C TYR A 160 13.73 15.27 -15.91
N VAL A 161 13.34 14.49 -16.90
CA VAL A 161 14.26 13.77 -17.80
C VAL A 161 13.88 14.07 -19.23
N SER A 162 14.87 14.41 -20.04
CA SER A 162 14.71 14.59 -21.48
C SER A 162 15.34 13.42 -22.21
N CYS A 163 14.70 12.95 -23.27
CA CYS A 163 15.30 11.97 -24.17
C CYS A 163 16.32 12.66 -25.10
N ASP A 164 17.60 12.31 -25.05
CA ASP A 164 18.65 12.90 -25.91
C ASP A 164 18.48 12.58 -27.40
N GLY A 165 17.71 11.55 -27.74
CA GLY A 165 17.44 11.15 -29.13
C GLY A 165 16.29 11.90 -29.81
N CYS A 166 15.30 12.38 -29.05
CA CYS A 166 14.13 13.08 -29.61
C CYS A 166 13.74 14.37 -28.90
N ASN A 167 14.50 14.78 -27.88
CA ASN A 167 14.25 15.93 -27.01
C ASN A 167 12.87 15.95 -26.33
N MET A 168 12.18 14.81 -26.26
CA MET A 168 10.89 14.71 -25.58
C MET A 168 11.10 14.82 -24.07
N ALA A 169 10.39 15.76 -23.44
CA ALA A 169 10.34 15.97 -22.01
C ALA A 169 9.01 16.64 -21.61
N PRO A 170 8.29 16.16 -20.57
CA PRO A 170 8.48 14.85 -19.94
C PRO A 170 8.09 13.72 -20.91
N PHE A 171 8.58 12.50 -20.67
CA PHE A 171 8.12 11.34 -21.43
C PHE A 171 7.56 10.26 -20.51
N ILE A 172 6.52 9.60 -20.99
CA ILE A 172 5.89 8.45 -20.34
C ILE A 172 6.48 7.21 -20.98
N GLY A 173 6.98 6.27 -20.18
CA GLY A 173 7.53 5.03 -20.70
C GLY A 173 8.80 4.55 -19.99
N GLN A 174 9.35 3.46 -20.54
CA GLN A 174 10.65 2.95 -20.12
C GLN A 174 11.73 3.99 -20.39
N ARG A 175 12.55 4.27 -19.37
CA ARG A 175 13.76 5.06 -19.48
C ARG A 175 14.98 4.16 -19.62
N TYR A 176 15.88 4.55 -20.50
CA TYR A 176 17.18 3.93 -20.69
C TYR A 176 18.26 4.97 -20.46
N ARG A 177 19.35 4.61 -19.79
CA ARG A 177 20.46 5.52 -19.47
C ARG A 177 21.80 4.90 -19.83
N CYS A 178 22.71 5.68 -20.39
CA CYS A 178 24.11 5.29 -20.54
C CYS A 178 24.84 5.47 -19.19
N PRO A 179 25.40 4.42 -18.57
CA PRO A 179 26.06 4.52 -17.26
C PRO A 179 27.42 5.24 -17.33
N THR A 180 28.03 5.29 -18.51
CA THR A 180 29.34 5.93 -18.74
C THR A 180 29.24 7.37 -19.23
N CYS A 181 28.03 7.86 -19.51
CA CYS A 181 27.79 9.18 -20.08
C CYS A 181 27.32 10.16 -19.00
N GLY A 182 27.64 11.46 -19.15
CA GLY A 182 27.37 12.49 -18.14
C GLY A 182 25.90 12.79 -17.87
N ASN A 183 25.00 12.56 -18.83
CA ASN A 183 23.54 12.65 -18.69
C ASN A 183 22.89 12.22 -20.02
N TYR A 184 23.01 10.94 -20.39
CA TYR A 184 22.47 10.44 -21.66
C TYR A 184 21.33 9.46 -21.38
N ASP A 185 20.11 9.90 -21.65
CA ASP A 185 18.86 9.22 -21.38
C ASP A 185 18.04 9.07 -22.68
N LEU A 186 17.52 7.88 -22.96
CA LEU A 186 16.65 7.62 -24.11
C LEU A 186 15.28 7.08 -23.68
N CYS A 187 14.24 7.48 -24.39
CA CYS A 187 12.93 6.83 -24.33
C CYS A 187 12.93 5.51 -25.12
N SER A 188 11.94 4.64 -24.87
CA SER A 188 11.80 3.34 -25.55
C SER A 188 11.86 3.41 -27.07
N THR A 189 11.35 4.49 -27.67
CA THR A 189 11.35 4.66 -29.13
C THR A 189 12.74 4.98 -29.67
N CYS A 190 13.54 5.76 -28.94
CA CYS A 190 14.90 6.10 -29.36
C CYS A 190 15.87 4.97 -29.08
N GLU A 191 15.70 4.24 -27.97
CA GLU A 191 16.50 3.04 -27.69
C GLU A 191 16.35 1.98 -28.80
N LYS A 192 15.11 1.70 -29.25
CA LYS A 192 14.84 0.74 -30.35
C LYS A 192 15.48 1.09 -31.68
N LYS A 193 15.84 2.37 -31.91
CA LYS A 193 16.54 2.78 -33.14
C LYS A 193 18.01 2.34 -33.14
N GLY A 194 18.54 1.91 -32.00
CA GLY A 194 19.94 1.56 -31.82
C GLY A 194 20.86 2.78 -31.77
N GLY A 195 22.11 2.57 -31.34
CA GLY A 195 23.12 3.60 -31.23
C GLY A 195 24.43 3.05 -30.65
N GLU A 196 25.46 3.88 -30.58
CA GLU A 196 26.78 3.49 -30.06
C GLU A 196 26.85 3.41 -28.53
N HIS A 197 25.82 3.91 -27.84
CA HIS A 197 25.75 3.91 -26.39
C HIS A 197 25.30 2.56 -25.84
N SER A 198 26.01 2.03 -24.84
CA SER A 198 25.55 0.90 -24.03
C SER A 198 24.54 1.41 -23.00
N LEU A 199 23.28 0.99 -23.11
CA LEU A 199 22.18 1.53 -22.31
C LEU A 199 21.69 0.54 -21.26
N GLU A 200 21.40 1.05 -20.07
CA GLU A 200 20.77 0.32 -18.98
C GLU A 200 19.31 0.73 -18.80
N ARG A 201 18.46 -0.25 -18.50
CA ARG A 201 17.03 -0.04 -18.24
C ARG A 201 16.82 0.50 -16.82
N ILE A 202 16.22 1.68 -16.68
CA ILE A 202 15.94 2.31 -15.37
C ILE A 202 14.56 1.89 -14.85
N PRO A 203 14.45 1.18 -13.71
CA PRO A 203 13.18 0.69 -13.15
C PRO A 203 12.17 1.77 -12.75
#